data_AF-X1HNT8-F1
#
_entry.id   AF-X1HNT8-F1
#
_cell.length_a   1.000
_cell.length_b   1.000
_cell.length_c   1.000
_cell.angle_alpha   90.00
_cell.angle_beta   90.00
_cell.angle_gamma   90.00
#
_symmetry.space_group_name_H-M   'P 1'
#
loop_
_entity.id
_entity.type
_entity.pdbx_description
1 polymer ?
#
loop_
_entity_poly.entity_id
_entity_poly.type
_entity_poly.pdbx_seq_one_letter_code
_entity_poly.pdbx_strand_id
1 'polypeptide(L)' 'ANRCEKEDYITLYIPEKIIGRGFWIKVRDLERSFYNATYIDCVRFIKKGAFDKVGGFDETLTGPEDWDFDRRVTG' A
#
# COMPACT_ATOMS: atom_id res chain seq x y z
N ALA A 1 2.96 11.46 -5.13
CA ALA A 1 2.27 12.20 -6.21
C ALA A 1 3.15 12.30 -7.47
N ASN A 2 4.20 13.14 -7.50
CA ASN A 2 4.96 13.42 -8.73
C ASN A 2 5.55 12.21 -9.49
N ARG A 3 5.89 11.10 -8.82
CA ARG A 3 6.39 9.89 -9.50
C ARG A 3 5.28 9.11 -10.22
N CYS A 4 4.05 9.06 -9.68
CA CYS A 4 2.91 8.44 -10.37
C CYS A 4 2.60 9.15 -11.69
N GLU A 5 2.63 10.48 -11.67
CA GLU A 5 2.24 11.33 -12.80
C GLU A 5 3.28 11.33 -13.91
N LYS A 6 4.58 11.21 -13.56
CA LYS A 6 5.68 11.25 -14.54
C LYS A 6 5.98 9.91 -15.20
N GLU A 7 5.82 8.81 -14.45
CA GLU A 7 6.24 7.46 -14.88
C GLU A 7 5.05 6.59 -15.35
N ASP A 8 3.87 7.21 -15.51
CA ASP A 8 2.63 6.56 -15.94
C ASP A 8 2.11 5.39 -15.08
N TYR A 9 2.61 5.23 -13.84
CA TYR A 9 2.14 4.19 -12.92
C TYR A 9 0.66 4.36 -12.54
N ILE A 10 -0.08 3.25 -12.53
CA ILE A 10 -1.52 3.21 -12.17
C ILE A 10 -1.69 3.28 -10.65
N THR A 11 -0.85 2.54 -9.91
CA THR A 11 -0.85 2.49 -8.45
C THR A 11 0.57 2.56 -7.90
N LEU A 12 0.73 3.02 -6.66
CA LEU A 12 1.96 2.91 -5.89
C LEU A 12 1.62 2.52 -4.45
N TYR A 13 2.39 1.59 -3.90
CA TYR A 13 2.45 1.34 -2.46
C TYR A 13 3.60 2.14 -1.84
N ILE A 14 3.53 2.35 -0.52
CA ILE A 14 4.60 2.99 0.25
C ILE A 14 5.16 1.92 1.19
N PRO A 15 6.46 1.58 1.09
CA PRO A 15 7.06 0.62 2.01
C PRO A 15 7.07 1.19 3.43
N GLU A 16 6.64 0.38 4.39
CA GLU A 16 6.70 0.75 5.80
C GLU A 16 8.14 0.64 6.32
N LYS A 17 8.58 1.67 7.06
CA LYS A 17 9.86 1.68 7.77
C LYS A 17 9.67 2.05 9.22
N ILE A 18 10.34 1.34 10.11
CA ILE A 18 10.28 1.60 11.54
C ILE A 18 11.37 2.62 11.92
N ILE A 19 10.97 3.84 12.24
CA ILE A 19 11.89 4.91 12.61
C ILE A 19 12.03 5.01 14.13
N GLY A 20 13.27 4.95 14.63
CA GLY A 20 13.57 5.18 16.04
C GLY A 20 14.95 4.71 16.46
N ARG A 21 15.23 4.76 17.76
CA ARG A 21 16.50 4.33 18.37
C ARG A 21 16.26 3.27 19.43
N GLY A 22 17.08 2.22 19.46
CA GLY A 22 17.02 1.15 20.45
C GLY A 22 17.14 -0.23 19.81
N PHE A 23 17.48 -1.24 20.63
CA PHE A 23 17.67 -2.60 20.15
C PHE A 23 16.38 -3.18 19.52
N TRP A 24 15.26 -3.12 20.24
CA TRP A 24 13.98 -3.66 19.76
C TRP A 24 13.44 -2.95 18.51
N ILE A 25 13.71 -1.66 18.37
CA ILE A 25 13.32 -0.91 17.18
C ILE A 25 14.08 -1.44 15.95
N LYS A 26 15.39 -1.70 16.08
CA LYS A 26 16.19 -2.30 14.99
C LYS A 26 15.73 -3.71 14.65
N VAL A 27 15.39 -4.53 15.65
CA VAL A 27 14.87 -5.89 15.43
C VAL A 27 13.54 -5.83 14.69
N ARG A 28 12.63 -4.94 15.08
CA ARG A 28 11.34 -4.77 14.40
C ARG A 28 11.48 -4.21 12.98
N ASP A 29 12.41 -3.29 12.75
CA ASP A 29 12.69 -2.79 11.39
C ASP A 29 13.27 -3.88 10.49
N LEU A 30 14.18 -4.70 11.03
CA LEU A 30 14.73 -5.87 10.33
C LEU A 30 13.62 -6.87 9.98
N GLU A 31 12.76 -7.20 10.93
CA GLU A 31 11.63 -8.10 10.70
C GLU A 31 10.65 -7.53 9.67
N ARG A 32 10.27 -6.24 9.79
CA ARG A 32 9.42 -5.56 8.80
C ARG A 32 10.00 -5.57 7.40
N SER A 33 11.33 -5.49 7.27
CA SER A 33 12.01 -5.49 5.97
C SER A 33 11.78 -6.77 5.15
N PHE A 34 11.47 -7.90 5.79
CA PHE A 34 11.15 -9.16 5.11
C PHE A 34 9.79 -9.15 4.41
N TYR A 35 8.91 -8.24 4.78
CA TYR A 35 7.55 -8.14 4.24
C TYR A 35 7.39 -7.04 3.20
N ASN A 36 8.47 -6.35 2.84
CA ASN A 36 8.45 -5.33 1.81
C ASN A 36 8.09 -5.93 0.43
N ALA A 37 7.17 -5.29 -0.28
CA ALA A 37 6.64 -5.74 -1.56
C ALA A 37 5.93 -7.11 -1.50
N THR A 38 5.35 -7.45 -0.34
CA THR A 38 4.54 -8.67 -0.18
C THR A 38 3.05 -8.32 -0.02
N TYR A 39 2.19 -9.33 0.11
CA TYR A 39 0.73 -9.15 0.33
C TYR A 39 0.36 -8.33 1.58
N ILE A 40 1.33 -8.01 2.44
CA ILE A 40 1.14 -7.17 3.61
C ILE A 40 1.15 -5.68 3.23
N ASP A 41 1.82 -5.30 2.14
CA ASP A 41 1.77 -3.94 1.62
C ASP A 41 0.54 -3.79 0.71
N CYS A 42 -0.20 -2.70 0.88
CA CYS A 42 -1.31 -2.34 0.02
C CYS A 42 -1.07 -0.97 -0.62
N VAL A 43 -1.69 -0.74 -1.78
CA VAL A 43 -1.58 0.52 -2.51
C VAL A 43 -2.03 1.72 -1.68
N ARG A 44 -1.38 2.87 -1.90
CA ARG A 44 -1.66 4.13 -1.18
C ARG A 44 -1.91 5.30 -2.13
N PHE A 45 -1.31 5.27 -3.32
CA PHE A 45 -1.60 6.21 -4.39
C PHE A 45 -2.18 5.47 -5.57
N ILE A 46 -3.30 5.97 -6.10
CA ILE A 46 -4.01 5.39 -7.23
C ILE A 46 -4.39 6.51 -8.19
N LYS A 47 -4.25 6.25 -9.50
CA LYS A 47 -4.81 7.14 -10.52
C LYS A 47 -6.33 7.15 -10.42
N LYS A 48 -6.93 8.35 -10.41
CA LYS A 48 -8.38 8.52 -10.27
C LYS A 48 -9.20 7.62 -11.22
N GLY A 49 -8.84 7.55 -12.50
CA GLY A 49 -9.59 6.71 -13.46
C GLY A 49 -9.56 5.22 -13.14
N ALA A 50 -8.49 4.71 -12.51
CA ALA A 50 -8.43 3.31 -12.06
C ALA A 50 -9.28 3.09 -10.81
N PHE A 51 -9.27 4.04 -9.87
CA PHE A 51 -10.14 4.03 -8.69
C PHE A 51 -11.63 3.99 -9.08
N ASP A 52 -12.03 4.87 -10.01
CA ASP A 52 -13.41 4.94 -10.50
C ASP A 52 -13.81 3.65 -11.24
N LYS A 53 -12.89 3.03 -11.98
CA LYS A 53 -13.13 1.77 -12.71
C LYS A 53 -13.42 0.58 -11.79
N VAL A 54 -12.77 0.51 -10.62
CA VAL A 54 -12.98 -0.58 -9.64
C VAL A 54 -14.12 -0.29 -8.66
N GLY A 55 -14.78 0.87 -8.77
CA GLY A 55 -15.91 1.25 -7.91
C GLY A 55 -15.52 1.76 -6.52
N GLY A 56 -14.25 2.15 -6.32
CA GLY A 56 -13.77 2.65 -5.04
C GLY A 56 -13.67 1.60 -3.91
N PHE A 57 -13.69 2.04 -2.66
CA PHE A 57 -13.67 1.17 -1.49
C PHE A 57 -15.05 0.55 -1.23
N ASP A 58 -15.07 -0.67 -0.67
CA ASP A 58 -16.32 -1.27 -0.23
C ASP A 58 -16.70 -0.71 1.15
N GLU A 59 -17.71 0.17 1.17
CA GLU A 59 -18.21 0.82 2.38
C GLU A 59 -18.95 -0.13 3.33
N THR A 60 -19.24 -1.36 2.92
CA THR A 60 -19.87 -2.37 3.77
C THR A 60 -18.87 -3.10 4.67
N LEU A 61 -17.58 -2.99 4.35
CA LEU A 61 -16.50 -3.56 5.15
C LEU A 61 -16.20 -2.68 6.37
N THR A 62 -16.12 -3.29 7.56
CA THR A 62 -15.67 -2.62 8.79
C THR A 62 -14.15 -2.76 9.00
N GLY A 63 -13.45 -3.32 8.01
CA GLY A 63 -12.02 -3.56 7.94
C GLY A 63 -11.70 -4.57 6.83
N PRO A 64 -10.45 -5.02 6.76
CA PRO A 64 -9.47 -4.88 5.67
C PRO A 64 -9.94 -4.33 4.30
N GLU A 65 -10.62 -3.19 4.25
CA GLU A 65 -11.06 -2.53 3.02
C GLU A 65 -9.91 -2.15 2.08
N ASP A 66 -8.76 -1.76 2.65
CA ASP A 66 -7.55 -1.43 1.88
C ASP A 66 -7.01 -2.64 1.11
N TRP A 67 -7.03 -3.83 1.73
CA TRP A 67 -6.54 -5.06 1.10
C TRP A 67 -7.53 -5.61 0.08
N ASP A 68 -8.83 -5.48 0.33
CA ASP A 68 -9.84 -5.80 -0.68
C ASP A 68 -9.65 -4.93 -1.93
N PHE A 69 -9.53 -3.63 -1.72
CA PHE A 69 -9.31 -2.68 -2.80
C PHE A 69 -7.99 -2.95 -3.56
N ASP A 70 -6.90 -3.21 -2.84
CA ASP A 70 -5.60 -3.58 -3.43
C ASP A 70 -5.72 -4.77 -4.39
N ARG A 71 -6.44 -5.81 -3.98
CA ARG A 71 -6.69 -6.99 -4.81
C ARG A 71 -7.56 -6.68 -6.03
N ARG A 72 -8.55 -5.81 -5.89
CA ARG A 72 -9.43 -5.40 -7.01
C ARG A 72 -8.74 -4.53 -8.05
N VAL A 73 -7.70 -3.78 -7.67
CA VAL A 73 -6.97 -2.88 -8.57
C VAL A 73 -5.71 -3.50 -9.17
N THR A 74 -5.11 -4.49 -8.51
CA THR A 74 -3.85 -5.14 -8.95
C THR A 74 -4.04 -6.55 -9.53
N GLY A 75 -5.12 -7.25 -9.17
CA GLY A 75 -5.48 -8.57 -9.69
C GLY A 75 -6.17 -8.51 -11.04
#